data_AF-A0A0Q5JKH4-F1
#
_entry.id   AF-A0A0Q5JKH4-F1
#
_cell.length_a   1.000
_cell.length_b   1.000
_cell.length_c   1.000
_cell.angle_alpha   90.00
_cell.angle_beta   90.00
_cell.angle_gamma   90.00
#
_symmetry.space_group_name_H-M   'P 1'
#
loop_
_entity.id
_entity.type
_entity.pdbx_description
1 polymer ?
#
loop_
_entity_poly.entity_id
_entity_poly.type
_entity_poly.pdbx_seq_one_letter_code
_entity_poly.pdbx_strand_id
1 'polypeptide(L)'
;MPYVLLGSDKYKSTEVEGEFARTSEIAAVVKSITGRALRVDQEVEIPDVPASLRTEPQNRYHRRAIMVVIDGSHVGYLARDDADRYHSAISKVEAAGYIPTTRARLWAVERRGWDGPTKVHARVSLALNEPHMLYPVNEPPTVSYSLLPWGNAFQVTGEENHLEAIAPHINPGSESIAIGTLHRVETTSTRGVVKHTVEVRIDGRAVGSLTSTTSPHYLPTIQHLEREGHIAAAWLKIKGSPIAAQVTVQAARAPELSPEWFIAPMQVQPLSPPAP
;
A
#
# COMPACT_ATOMS: atom_id res chain seq x y z
N MET A 1 -13.50 -9.12 2.90
CA MET A 1 -13.12 -7.86 3.56
C MET A 1 -12.22 -7.06 2.61
N PRO A 2 -12.22 -5.72 2.62
CA PRO A 2 -11.30 -4.94 1.77
C PRO A 2 -9.85 -5.06 2.26
N TYR A 3 -8.90 -5.13 1.32
CA TYR A 3 -7.47 -5.00 1.56
C TYR A 3 -6.97 -3.78 0.79
N VAL A 4 -6.50 -2.76 1.51
CA VAL A 4 -5.99 -1.53 0.90
C VAL A 4 -4.58 -1.80 0.38
N LEU A 5 -4.41 -1.71 -0.93
CA LEU A 5 -3.11 -1.91 -1.58
C LEU A 5 -2.15 -0.77 -1.21
N LEU A 6 -0.89 -1.12 -0.95
CA LEU A 6 0.11 -0.13 -0.57
C LEU A 6 0.41 0.84 -1.72
N GLY A 7 0.46 2.13 -1.38
CA GLY A 7 0.59 3.23 -2.34
C GLY A 7 -0.72 3.63 -3.01
N SER A 8 -1.88 3.21 -2.47
CA SER A 8 -3.20 3.60 -2.98
C SER A 8 -3.46 5.11 -2.94
N ASP A 9 -2.70 5.87 -2.18
CA ASP A 9 -2.78 7.33 -2.05
C ASP A 9 -1.86 8.09 -3.04
N LYS A 10 -1.06 7.38 -3.84
CA LYS A 10 -0.14 7.97 -4.82
C LYS A 10 -0.86 8.60 -6.02
N TYR A 11 -0.07 9.18 -6.92
CA TYR A 11 -0.56 9.71 -8.19
C TYR A 11 -1.30 8.64 -9.00
N LYS A 12 -2.45 9.03 -9.54
CA LYS A 12 -3.34 8.14 -10.30
C LYS A 12 -2.88 8.09 -11.76
N SER A 13 -2.00 7.15 -12.09
CA SER A 13 -1.40 7.02 -13.43
C SER A 13 -1.75 5.74 -14.19
N THR A 14 -2.32 4.73 -13.52
CA THR A 14 -2.68 3.47 -14.19
C THR A 14 -4.06 3.64 -14.82
N GLU A 15 -4.14 3.57 -16.15
CA GLU A 15 -5.37 3.82 -16.87
C GLU A 15 -6.29 2.60 -16.88
N VAL A 16 -7.59 2.89 -16.83
CA VAL A 16 -8.66 1.94 -17.11
C VAL A 16 -9.01 2.03 -18.59
N GLU A 17 -9.40 0.92 -19.18
CA GLU A 17 -9.88 0.82 -20.54
C GLU A 17 -11.30 0.21 -20.57
N GLY A 18 -12.02 0.52 -21.65
CA GLY A 18 -13.37 -0.02 -21.87
C GLY A 18 -14.49 0.79 -21.22
N GLU A 19 -14.19 1.99 -20.68
CA GLU A 19 -15.19 2.87 -20.06
C GLU A 19 -16.31 3.28 -21.03
N PHE A 20 -15.99 3.35 -22.33
CA PHE A 20 -16.96 3.64 -23.39
C PHE A 20 -18.10 2.62 -23.44
N ALA A 21 -17.86 1.37 -23.01
CA ALA A 21 -18.87 0.32 -22.94
C ALA A 21 -19.66 0.33 -21.61
N ARG A 22 -19.31 1.22 -20.67
CA ARG A 22 -19.81 1.30 -19.29
C ARG A 22 -20.38 2.68 -18.94
N THR A 23 -20.84 3.41 -19.94
CA THR A 23 -21.26 4.81 -19.80
C THR A 23 -22.46 4.98 -18.87
N SER A 24 -23.43 4.06 -18.89
CA SER A 24 -24.57 4.05 -17.97
C SER A 24 -24.14 3.85 -16.51
N GLU A 25 -23.25 2.88 -16.28
CA GLU A 25 -22.70 2.53 -14.97
C GLU A 25 -21.89 3.69 -14.40
N ILE A 26 -21.04 4.31 -15.22
CA ILE A 26 -20.24 5.48 -14.82
C ILE A 26 -21.13 6.68 -14.49
N ALA A 27 -22.16 6.95 -15.29
CA ALA A 27 -23.11 8.02 -14.99
C ALA A 27 -23.86 7.78 -13.66
N ALA A 28 -24.20 6.52 -13.36
CA ALA A 28 -24.80 6.13 -12.09
C ALA A 28 -23.83 6.35 -10.91
N VAL A 29 -22.55 5.95 -11.06
CA VAL A 29 -21.49 6.20 -10.07
C VAL A 29 -21.34 7.69 -9.79
N VAL A 30 -21.27 8.54 -10.83
CA VAL A 30 -21.19 10.00 -10.67
C VAL A 30 -22.39 10.54 -9.89
N LYS A 31 -23.60 10.11 -10.26
CA LYS A 31 -24.83 10.54 -9.58
C LYS A 31 -24.88 10.09 -8.12
N SER A 32 -24.45 8.87 -7.84
CA SER A 32 -24.41 8.32 -6.49
C SER A 32 -23.46 9.11 -5.59
N ILE A 33 -22.25 9.38 -6.06
CA ILE A 33 -21.21 10.06 -5.26
C ILE A 33 -21.47 11.56 -5.13
N THR A 34 -21.89 12.24 -6.21
CA THR A 34 -22.02 13.71 -6.22
C THR A 34 -23.43 14.20 -5.91
N GLY A 35 -24.42 13.31 -5.90
CA GLY A 35 -25.84 13.64 -5.84
C GLY A 35 -26.40 14.28 -7.13
N ARG A 36 -25.60 14.39 -8.20
CA ARG A 36 -25.96 15.10 -9.43
C ARG A 36 -25.74 14.22 -10.65
N ALA A 37 -26.74 14.20 -11.54
CA ALA A 37 -26.56 13.58 -12.85
C ALA A 37 -25.57 14.39 -13.70
N LEU A 38 -24.87 13.70 -14.61
CA LEU A 38 -24.08 14.35 -15.65
C LEU A 38 -24.97 15.29 -16.46
N ARG A 39 -24.40 16.42 -16.87
CA ARG A 39 -25.06 17.41 -17.73
C ARG A 39 -24.20 17.62 -18.96
N VAL A 40 -24.88 17.93 -20.06
CA VAL A 40 -24.23 18.21 -21.35
C VAL A 40 -23.23 19.34 -21.19
N ASP A 41 -22.01 19.10 -21.67
CA ASP A 41 -20.85 19.99 -21.66
C ASP A 41 -20.41 20.46 -20.27
N GLN A 42 -20.85 19.78 -19.21
CA GLN A 42 -20.41 20.00 -17.85
C GLN A 42 -19.51 18.85 -17.40
N GLU A 43 -18.22 19.14 -17.23
CA GLU A 43 -17.26 18.18 -16.72
C GLU A 43 -17.46 17.96 -15.21
N VAL A 44 -17.35 16.70 -14.81
CA VAL A 44 -17.34 16.29 -13.40
C VAL A 44 -16.03 15.53 -13.15
N GLU A 45 -15.34 15.95 -12.10
CA GLU A 45 -14.13 15.29 -11.62
C GLU A 45 -14.30 14.89 -10.15
N ILE A 46 -14.05 13.61 -9.89
CA ILE A 46 -13.98 13.04 -8.54
C ILE A 46 -12.52 12.61 -8.35
N PRO A 47 -11.69 13.43 -7.66
CA PRO A 47 -10.24 13.24 -7.64
C PRO A 47 -9.77 12.05 -6.80
N ASP A 48 -10.65 11.56 -5.92
CA ASP A 48 -10.31 10.52 -4.97
C ASP A 48 -11.56 9.71 -4.55
N VAL A 49 -11.70 8.52 -5.13
CA VAL A 49 -12.80 7.58 -4.86
C VAL A 49 -12.25 6.17 -4.61
N PRO A 50 -12.82 5.36 -3.69
CA PRO A 50 -12.42 3.97 -3.54
C PRO A 50 -12.75 3.17 -4.81
N ALA A 51 -11.80 2.37 -5.27
CA ALA A 51 -11.97 1.39 -6.32
C ALA A 51 -11.56 0.00 -5.83
N SER A 52 -12.27 -1.02 -6.28
CA SER A 52 -11.91 -2.42 -6.06
C SER A 52 -11.51 -3.09 -7.36
N LEU A 53 -10.58 -4.03 -7.28
CA LEU A 53 -10.05 -4.79 -8.40
C LEU A 53 -10.47 -6.25 -8.27
N ARG A 54 -10.85 -6.87 -9.39
CA ARG A 54 -11.26 -8.28 -9.41
C ARG A 54 -10.66 -9.00 -10.61
N THR A 55 -10.02 -10.14 -10.40
CA THR A 55 -9.53 -10.94 -11.53
C THR A 55 -10.69 -11.67 -12.22
N GLU A 56 -10.61 -11.79 -13.55
CA GLU A 56 -11.57 -12.56 -14.33
C GLU A 56 -10.86 -13.68 -15.12
N PRO A 57 -10.44 -14.78 -14.46
CA PRO A 57 -9.74 -15.88 -15.12
C PRO A 57 -10.56 -16.58 -16.21
N GLN A 58 -11.88 -16.45 -16.16
CA GLN A 58 -12.83 -17.00 -17.14
C GLN A 58 -13.19 -16.01 -18.26
N ASN A 59 -12.59 -14.83 -18.30
CA ASN A 59 -12.86 -13.85 -19.35
C ASN A 59 -12.46 -14.39 -20.72
N ARG A 60 -13.41 -14.38 -21.66
CA ARG A 60 -13.25 -14.98 -23.00
C ARG A 60 -12.20 -14.29 -23.88
N TYR A 61 -11.87 -13.04 -23.59
CA TYR A 61 -10.94 -12.24 -24.39
C TYR A 61 -9.54 -12.21 -23.80
N HIS A 62 -9.45 -12.13 -22.48
CA HIS A 62 -8.17 -12.05 -21.78
C HIS A 62 -8.28 -12.70 -20.40
N ARG A 63 -7.70 -13.89 -20.24
CA ARG A 63 -7.74 -14.66 -18.98
C ARG A 63 -7.03 -14.00 -17.80
N ARG A 64 -6.32 -12.89 -18.03
CA ARG A 64 -5.69 -12.09 -16.99
C ARG A 64 -6.35 -10.73 -16.81
N ALA A 65 -7.56 -10.56 -17.35
CA ALA A 65 -8.33 -9.34 -17.20
C ALA A 65 -8.57 -9.02 -15.72
N ILE A 66 -8.44 -7.75 -15.38
CA ILE A 66 -8.70 -7.22 -14.04
C ILE A 66 -9.80 -6.18 -14.17
N MET A 67 -10.99 -6.53 -13.69
CA MET A 67 -12.14 -5.64 -13.66
C MET A 67 -11.97 -4.59 -12.58
N VAL A 68 -12.32 -3.35 -12.90
CA VAL A 68 -12.34 -2.20 -12.00
C VAL A 68 -13.78 -1.89 -11.61
N VAL A 69 -14.03 -1.83 -10.31
CA VAL A 69 -15.36 -1.57 -9.74
C VAL A 69 -15.29 -0.36 -8.82
N ILE A 70 -16.16 0.62 -9.07
CA ILE A 70 -16.32 1.84 -8.25
C ILE A 70 -17.78 1.90 -7.83
N ASP A 71 -18.03 2.13 -6.53
CA ASP A 71 -19.38 2.19 -5.95
C ASP A 71 -20.28 1.01 -6.39
N GLY A 72 -19.72 -0.21 -6.33
CA GLY A 72 -20.39 -1.45 -6.73
C GLY A 72 -20.60 -1.64 -8.24
N SER A 73 -20.25 -0.65 -9.07
CA SER A 73 -20.45 -0.68 -10.52
C SER A 73 -19.16 -0.99 -11.28
N HIS A 74 -19.24 -1.86 -12.28
CA HIS A 74 -18.13 -2.16 -13.19
C HIS A 74 -17.91 -0.96 -14.12
N VAL A 75 -16.77 -0.27 -13.96
CA VAL A 75 -16.43 0.94 -14.72
C VAL A 75 -15.47 0.69 -15.89
N GLY A 76 -14.74 -0.42 -15.88
CA GLY A 76 -13.89 -0.86 -16.98
C GLY A 76 -12.92 -1.96 -16.54
N TYR A 77 -11.86 -2.16 -17.31
CA TYR A 77 -10.77 -3.08 -17.01
C TYR A 77 -9.45 -2.34 -16.93
N LEU A 78 -8.46 -2.88 -16.22
CA LEU A 78 -7.08 -2.43 -16.44
C LEU A 78 -6.67 -2.65 -17.90
N ALA A 79 -5.88 -1.72 -18.45
CA ALA A 79 -5.26 -1.87 -19.76
C ALA A 79 -4.52 -3.22 -19.84
N ARG A 80 -4.51 -3.85 -21.02
CA ARG A 80 -4.08 -5.26 -21.16
C ARG A 80 -2.68 -5.55 -20.59
N ASP A 81 -1.72 -4.69 -20.87
CA ASP A 81 -0.33 -4.84 -20.41
C ASP A 81 -0.23 -4.70 -18.88
N ASP A 82 -0.97 -3.77 -18.31
CA ASP A 82 -1.05 -3.62 -16.85
C ASP A 82 -1.80 -4.79 -16.22
N ALA A 83 -2.92 -5.23 -16.80
CA ALA A 83 -3.62 -6.41 -16.34
C ALA A 83 -2.69 -7.63 -16.29
N ASP A 84 -1.86 -7.86 -17.31
CA ASP A 84 -0.85 -8.92 -17.31
C ASP A 84 0.22 -8.76 -16.20
N ARG A 85 0.70 -7.52 -15.97
CA ARG A 85 1.68 -7.22 -14.91
C ARG A 85 1.10 -7.40 -13.49
N TYR A 86 -0.13 -6.95 -13.27
CA TYR A 86 -0.76 -6.90 -11.96
C TYR A 86 -1.48 -8.20 -11.58
N HIS A 87 -1.81 -9.06 -12.56
CA HIS A 87 -2.65 -10.23 -12.33
C HIS A 87 -2.19 -11.09 -11.17
N SER A 88 -0.89 -11.43 -11.10
CA SER A 88 -0.37 -12.28 -10.03
C SER A 88 -0.48 -11.64 -8.65
N ALA A 89 -0.24 -10.33 -8.54
CA ALA A 89 -0.30 -9.62 -7.27
C ALA A 89 -1.75 -9.48 -6.78
N ILE A 90 -2.67 -9.12 -7.67
CA ILE A 90 -4.10 -9.02 -7.35
C ILE A 90 -4.68 -10.40 -7.02
N SER A 91 -4.31 -11.44 -7.77
CA SER A 91 -4.73 -12.83 -7.49
C SER A 91 -4.31 -13.29 -6.10
N LYS A 92 -3.11 -12.91 -5.62
CA LYS A 92 -2.63 -13.28 -4.28
C LYS A 92 -3.55 -12.72 -3.19
N VAL A 93 -3.95 -11.46 -3.32
CA VAL A 93 -4.85 -10.81 -2.36
C VAL A 93 -6.25 -11.43 -2.38
N GLU A 94 -6.77 -11.74 -3.57
CA GLU A 94 -8.06 -12.46 -3.71
C GLU A 94 -8.00 -13.89 -3.15
N ALA A 95 -6.91 -14.62 -3.39
CA ALA A 95 -6.69 -15.97 -2.87
C ALA A 95 -6.60 -16.00 -1.33
N ALA A 96 -6.15 -14.91 -0.71
CA ALA A 96 -6.17 -14.72 0.73
C ALA A 96 -7.56 -14.36 1.30
N GLY A 97 -8.59 -14.25 0.45
CA GLY A 97 -9.97 -13.96 0.85
C GLY A 97 -10.32 -12.47 0.96
N TYR A 98 -9.45 -11.59 0.47
CA TYR A 98 -9.70 -10.15 0.50
C TYR A 98 -10.13 -9.59 -0.85
N ILE A 99 -10.74 -8.40 -0.81
CA ILE A 99 -11.05 -7.60 -1.99
C ILE A 99 -9.92 -6.56 -2.14
N PRO A 100 -9.07 -6.66 -3.17
CA PRO A 100 -8.03 -5.66 -3.43
C PRO A 100 -8.66 -4.30 -3.69
N THR A 101 -8.25 -3.28 -2.94
CA THR A 101 -8.80 -1.92 -3.03
C THR A 101 -7.71 -0.87 -3.18
N THR A 102 -7.99 0.17 -3.95
CA THR A 102 -7.13 1.34 -4.14
C THR A 102 -7.97 2.62 -4.28
N ARG A 103 -7.33 3.76 -4.52
CA ARG A 103 -7.99 5.02 -4.89
C ARG A 103 -7.96 5.23 -6.40
N ALA A 104 -9.01 5.85 -6.91
CA ALA A 104 -9.16 6.23 -8.30
C ALA A 104 -9.45 7.73 -8.43
N ARG A 105 -9.11 8.26 -9.60
CA ARG A 105 -9.63 9.52 -10.13
C ARG A 105 -10.63 9.17 -11.22
N LEU A 106 -11.82 9.75 -11.14
CA LEU A 106 -12.87 9.60 -12.14
C LEU A 106 -13.15 10.97 -12.76
N TRP A 107 -12.98 11.08 -14.06
CA TRP A 107 -13.44 12.22 -14.84
C TRP A 107 -14.51 11.76 -15.81
N ALA A 108 -15.59 12.53 -15.94
CA ALA A 108 -16.65 12.24 -16.89
C ALA A 108 -17.31 13.51 -17.42
N VAL A 109 -17.77 13.46 -18.66
CA VAL A 109 -18.53 14.53 -19.31
C VAL A 109 -19.51 13.93 -20.31
N GLU A 110 -20.69 14.51 -20.40
CA GLU A 110 -21.65 14.19 -21.45
C GLU A 110 -21.48 15.22 -22.58
N ARG A 111 -21.22 14.79 -23.82
CA ARG A 111 -21.01 15.68 -24.98
C ARG A 111 -21.94 15.32 -26.13
N ARG A 112 -22.41 16.33 -26.87
CA ARG A 112 -23.19 16.10 -28.09
C ARG A 112 -22.32 15.46 -29.17
N GLY A 113 -22.79 14.34 -29.72
CA GLY A 113 -22.14 13.74 -30.88
C GLY A 113 -22.29 14.64 -32.11
N TRP A 114 -21.26 14.68 -32.96
CA TRP A 114 -21.34 15.37 -34.26
C TRP A 114 -22.43 14.77 -35.17
N ASP A 115 -22.78 13.50 -34.95
CA ASP A 115 -23.63 12.67 -35.78
C ASP A 115 -25.00 12.30 -35.13
N GLY A 116 -25.34 12.82 -33.95
CA GLY A 116 -26.62 12.49 -33.31
C GLY A 116 -26.63 12.62 -31.78
N PRO A 117 -26.99 11.55 -31.03
CA PRO A 117 -27.29 11.65 -29.60
C PRO A 117 -26.07 12.01 -28.75
N THR A 118 -26.33 12.50 -27.54
CA THR A 118 -25.30 12.79 -26.55
C THR A 118 -24.59 11.50 -26.12
N LYS A 119 -23.27 11.57 -25.97
CA LYS A 119 -22.40 10.46 -25.56
C LYS A 119 -21.67 10.84 -24.28
N VAL A 120 -21.59 9.90 -23.34
CA VAL A 120 -20.76 10.06 -22.15
C VAL A 120 -19.33 9.67 -22.51
N HIS A 121 -18.40 10.56 -22.17
CA HIS A 121 -16.97 10.31 -22.19
C HIS A 121 -16.50 10.22 -20.74
N ALA A 122 -15.69 9.22 -20.45
CA ALA A 122 -15.16 9.03 -19.12
C ALA A 122 -13.70 8.58 -19.20
N ARG A 123 -12.97 8.86 -18.14
CA ARG A 123 -11.62 8.39 -17.90
C ARG A 123 -11.49 8.04 -16.44
N VAL A 124 -11.01 6.83 -16.17
CA VAL A 124 -10.70 6.38 -14.82
C VAL A 124 -9.21 6.08 -14.74
N SER A 125 -8.54 6.64 -13.73
CA SER A 125 -7.12 6.37 -13.46
C SER A 125 -6.96 5.90 -12.02
N LEU A 126 -6.15 4.89 -11.78
CA LEU A 126 -5.93 4.26 -10.48
C LEU A 126 -4.56 4.64 -9.89
N ALA A 127 -4.51 4.73 -8.57
CA ALA A 127 -3.27 4.81 -7.80
C ALA A 127 -2.74 3.40 -7.52
N LEU A 128 -1.91 2.85 -8.40
CA LEU A 128 -1.24 1.58 -8.16
C LEU A 128 0.27 1.80 -8.10
N ASN A 129 0.89 1.19 -7.09
CA ASN A 129 2.35 1.06 -7.02
C ASN A 129 2.79 -0.10 -7.92
N GLU A 130 4.09 -0.28 -8.12
CA GLU A 130 4.59 -1.46 -8.84
C GLU A 130 4.02 -2.77 -8.25
N PRO A 131 3.75 -3.82 -9.06
CA PRO A 131 3.05 -5.02 -8.61
C PRO A 131 3.64 -5.68 -7.35
N HIS A 132 4.98 -5.69 -7.23
CA HIS A 132 5.71 -6.27 -6.11
C HIS A 132 5.72 -5.38 -4.84
N MET A 133 5.10 -4.19 -4.91
CA MET A 133 5.03 -3.21 -3.83
C MET A 133 3.58 -2.97 -3.36
N LEU A 134 2.61 -3.78 -3.80
CA LEU A 134 1.20 -3.64 -3.42
C LEU A 134 0.87 -4.17 -2.01
N TYR A 135 1.79 -4.95 -1.42
CA TYR A 135 1.70 -5.53 -0.09
C TYR A 135 3.10 -5.86 0.41
N PRO A 136 3.31 -6.05 1.74
CA PRO A 136 4.61 -6.41 2.26
C PRO A 136 5.07 -7.79 1.77
N VAL A 137 6.39 -7.98 1.65
CA VAL A 137 7.00 -9.25 1.27
C VAL A 137 7.00 -10.30 2.39
N ASN A 138 6.71 -9.89 3.62
CA ASN A 138 6.57 -10.75 4.80
C ASN A 138 5.16 -10.63 5.42
N GLU A 139 4.82 -11.57 6.29
CA GLU A 139 3.58 -11.53 7.06
C GLU A 139 3.68 -10.51 8.21
N PRO A 140 2.55 -9.93 8.65
CA PRO A 140 2.54 -9.08 9.83
C PRO A 140 2.99 -9.85 11.10
N PRO A 141 3.49 -9.15 12.13
CA PRO A 141 3.82 -9.77 13.41
C PRO A 141 2.65 -10.57 13.99
N THR A 142 2.92 -11.76 14.50
CA THR A 142 1.92 -12.64 15.15
C THR A 142 1.56 -12.20 16.57
N VAL A 143 2.34 -11.30 17.15
CA VAL A 143 2.14 -10.70 18.48
C VAL A 143 1.41 -9.36 18.34
N SER A 144 0.76 -8.90 19.40
CA SER A 144 0.11 -7.59 19.44
C SER A 144 1.07 -6.47 19.03
N TYR A 145 0.70 -5.71 18.00
CA TYR A 145 1.50 -4.62 17.46
C TYR A 145 0.63 -3.45 17.02
N SER A 146 1.26 -2.28 16.88
CA SER A 146 0.70 -1.12 16.20
C SER A 146 1.70 -0.60 15.18
N LEU A 147 1.25 -0.44 13.94
CA LEU A 147 2.03 0.08 12.83
C LEU A 147 2.09 1.60 12.90
N LEU A 148 3.31 2.15 12.90
CA LEU A 148 3.49 3.60 12.79
C LEU A 148 3.02 4.07 11.40
N PRO A 149 2.36 5.24 11.31
CA PRO A 149 1.97 5.81 10.03
C PRO A 149 3.19 6.02 9.14
N TRP A 150 2.97 5.99 7.82
CA TRP A 150 4.03 6.28 6.87
C TRP A 150 4.60 7.69 7.12
N GLY A 151 5.93 7.82 7.13
CA GLY A 151 6.62 9.09 7.37
C GLY A 151 7.94 9.17 6.64
N ASN A 152 8.85 10.00 7.17
CA ASN A 152 10.16 10.19 6.56
C ASN A 152 11.01 8.91 6.58
N ALA A 153 11.84 8.74 5.55
CA ALA A 153 12.77 7.64 5.44
C ALA A 153 13.98 7.84 6.34
N PHE A 154 14.31 6.85 7.17
CA PHE A 154 15.54 6.84 7.95
C PHE A 154 16.36 5.59 7.66
N GLN A 155 17.64 5.81 7.38
CA GLN A 155 18.59 4.74 7.09
C GLN A 155 18.85 3.89 8.34
N VAL A 156 18.71 2.57 8.18
CA VAL A 156 19.22 1.59 9.14
C VAL A 156 20.75 1.55 9.01
N THR A 157 21.44 1.19 10.07
CA THR A 157 22.89 1.04 10.08
C THR A 157 23.30 -0.33 10.58
N GLY A 158 24.42 -0.84 10.07
CA GLY A 158 24.96 -2.14 10.42
C GLY A 158 24.37 -3.29 9.58
N GLU A 159 23.65 -2.99 8.50
CA GLU A 159 23.01 -3.99 7.63
C GLU A 159 24.00 -5.04 7.09
N GLU A 160 25.27 -4.67 6.90
CA GLU A 160 26.34 -5.57 6.47
C GLU A 160 26.55 -6.76 7.41
N ASN A 161 26.21 -6.61 8.69
CA ASN A 161 26.30 -7.67 9.70
C ASN A 161 25.04 -8.56 9.73
N HIS A 162 24.02 -8.21 8.94
CA HIS A 162 22.69 -8.83 8.96
C HIS A 162 22.20 -9.27 7.58
N LEU A 163 23.10 -9.39 6.59
CA LEU A 163 22.73 -9.76 5.22
C LEU A 163 21.94 -11.07 5.13
N GLU A 164 22.23 -12.06 5.98
CA GLU A 164 21.48 -13.33 6.02
C GLU A 164 20.01 -13.13 6.42
N ALA A 165 19.73 -12.19 7.33
CA ALA A 165 18.36 -11.85 7.75
C ALA A 165 17.65 -10.97 6.71
N ILE A 166 18.38 -10.14 5.97
CA ILE A 166 17.81 -9.23 4.97
C ILE A 166 17.54 -9.93 3.63
N ALA A 167 18.42 -10.86 3.23
CA ALA A 167 18.39 -11.51 1.92
C ALA A 167 17.04 -12.10 1.49
N PRO A 168 16.26 -12.77 2.37
CA PRO A 168 14.94 -13.33 2.00
C PRO A 168 13.93 -12.28 1.54
N HIS A 169 14.12 -11.01 1.90
CA HIS A 169 13.18 -9.93 1.63
C HIS A 169 13.60 -9.05 0.44
N ILE A 170 14.74 -9.32 -0.17
CA ILE A 170 15.24 -8.57 -1.32
C ILE A 170 14.48 -8.98 -2.58
N ASN A 171 14.02 -7.98 -3.34
CA ASN A 171 13.57 -8.16 -4.71
C ASN A 171 14.70 -7.79 -5.69
N PRO A 172 15.39 -8.75 -6.33
CA PRO A 172 16.57 -8.47 -7.16
C PRO A 172 16.28 -7.44 -8.26
N GLY A 173 17.12 -6.41 -8.33
CA GLY A 173 16.99 -5.34 -9.33
C GLY A 173 15.87 -4.33 -9.06
N SER A 174 15.18 -4.44 -7.92
CA SER A 174 14.12 -3.50 -7.53
C SER A 174 14.10 -3.23 -6.02
N GLU A 175 13.08 -2.50 -5.58
CA GLU A 175 12.79 -2.31 -4.15
C GLU A 175 11.76 -3.35 -3.69
N SER A 176 11.67 -3.55 -2.38
CA SER A 176 10.56 -4.26 -1.74
C SER A 176 10.11 -3.49 -0.51
N ILE A 177 8.86 -3.72 -0.09
CA ILE A 177 8.32 -3.24 1.18
C ILE A 177 8.16 -4.42 2.11
N ALA A 178 8.57 -4.28 3.36
CA ALA A 178 8.34 -5.23 4.44
C ALA A 178 7.70 -4.55 5.65
N ILE A 179 7.14 -5.34 6.56
CA ILE A 179 6.80 -4.90 7.91
C ILE A 179 7.96 -5.28 8.83
N GLY A 180 8.55 -4.29 9.48
CA GLY A 180 9.56 -4.47 10.51
C GLY A 180 9.02 -4.13 11.89
N THR A 181 9.75 -4.53 12.93
CA THR A 181 9.50 -4.13 14.32
C THR A 181 10.66 -3.33 14.88
N LEU A 182 10.35 -2.36 15.74
CA LEU A 182 11.30 -1.44 16.35
C LEU A 182 11.44 -1.79 17.84
N HIS A 183 12.65 -2.08 18.28
CA HIS A 183 12.95 -2.55 19.63
C HIS A 183 13.93 -1.61 20.32
N ARG A 184 13.62 -1.21 21.56
CA ARG A 184 14.56 -0.47 22.38
C ARG A 184 15.66 -1.41 22.85
N VAL A 185 16.91 -1.08 22.55
CA VAL A 185 18.09 -1.83 23.01
C VAL A 185 19.09 -0.92 23.71
N GLU A 186 19.81 -1.46 24.68
CA GLU A 186 20.91 -0.77 25.35
C GLU A 186 22.22 -1.09 24.64
N THR A 187 22.94 -0.05 24.23
CA THR A 187 24.28 -0.16 23.64
C THR A 187 25.27 0.61 24.50
N THR A 188 26.35 -0.06 24.88
CA THR A 188 27.44 0.59 25.62
C THR A 188 28.47 1.11 24.63
N SER A 189 28.71 2.42 24.62
CA SER A 189 29.76 3.00 23.80
C SER A 189 31.15 2.56 24.26
N THR A 190 32.17 2.74 23.41
CA THR A 190 33.57 2.45 23.73
C THR A 190 34.09 3.18 24.97
N ARG A 191 33.39 4.24 25.41
CA ARG A 191 33.70 5.02 26.63
C ARG A 191 32.86 4.62 27.85
N GLY A 192 32.16 3.48 27.80
CA GLY A 192 31.34 2.97 28.90
C GLY A 192 29.98 3.65 29.09
N VAL A 193 29.62 4.63 28.25
CA VAL A 193 28.31 5.30 28.32
C VAL A 193 27.24 4.40 27.71
N VAL A 194 26.23 4.03 28.50
CA VAL A 194 25.02 3.33 28.07
C VAL A 194 24.14 4.29 27.25
N LYS A 195 23.74 3.85 26.05
CA LYS A 195 22.84 4.56 25.16
C LYS A 195 21.65 3.67 24.84
N HIS A 196 20.47 4.26 24.72
CA HIS A 196 19.31 3.57 24.17
C HIS A 196 19.27 3.83 22.66
N THR A 197 19.30 2.75 21.88
CA THR A 197 19.13 2.78 20.43
C THR A 197 17.90 1.96 20.04
N VAL A 198 17.48 2.10 18.79
CA VAL A 198 16.36 1.35 18.22
C VAL A 198 16.93 0.30 17.28
N GLU A 199 16.82 -0.97 17.65
CA GLU A 199 17.09 -2.11 16.78
C GLU A 199 15.88 -2.36 15.88
N VAL A 200 16.16 -2.59 14.60
CA VAL A 200 15.13 -2.92 13.60
C VAL A 200 15.18 -4.41 13.36
N ARG A 201 14.02 -5.06 13.37
CA ARG A 201 13.89 -6.50 13.11
C ARG A 201 12.88 -6.80 12.02
N ILE A 202 13.16 -7.81 11.19
CA ILE A 202 12.21 -8.42 10.25
C ILE A 202 12.04 -9.88 10.67
N ASP A 203 10.79 -10.32 10.81
CA ASP A 203 10.46 -11.69 11.23
C ASP A 203 11.22 -12.14 12.50
N GLY A 204 11.38 -11.19 13.43
CA GLY A 204 12.08 -11.40 14.70
C GLY A 204 13.62 -11.39 14.62
N ARG A 205 14.22 -11.30 13.43
CA ARG A 205 15.67 -11.25 13.21
C ARG A 205 16.15 -9.80 13.08
N ALA A 206 17.23 -9.44 13.77
CA ALA A 206 17.85 -8.12 13.65
C ALA A 206 18.36 -7.87 12.23
N VAL A 207 18.06 -6.68 11.70
CA VAL A 207 18.51 -6.20 10.38
C VAL A 207 19.36 -4.93 10.48
N GLY A 208 19.72 -4.54 11.70
CA GLY A 208 20.52 -3.36 12.02
C GLY A 208 19.83 -2.46 13.04
N SER A 209 20.32 -1.22 13.16
CA SER A 209 19.80 -0.25 14.13
C SER A 209 19.69 1.16 13.54
N LEU A 210 18.79 1.96 14.10
CA LEU A 210 18.78 3.40 13.85
C LEU A 210 19.94 4.07 14.58
N THR A 211 20.49 5.12 13.98
CA THR A 211 21.62 5.87 14.57
C THR A 211 21.28 6.43 15.95
N SER A 212 22.29 6.83 16.72
CA SER A 212 22.08 7.54 18.00
C SER A 212 21.37 8.89 17.83
N THR A 213 21.40 9.48 16.63
CA THR A 213 20.70 10.72 16.31
C THR A 213 19.23 10.46 16.00
N THR A 214 18.92 9.37 15.29
CA THR A 214 17.57 9.04 14.86
C THR A 214 16.77 8.31 15.93
N SER A 215 17.40 7.40 16.69
CA SER A 215 16.75 6.59 17.72
C SER A 215 15.86 7.39 18.70
N PRO A 216 16.30 8.54 19.23
CA PRO A 216 15.49 9.35 20.16
C PRO A 216 14.13 9.78 19.60
N HIS A 217 13.95 9.84 18.28
CA HIS A 217 12.67 10.23 17.67
C HIS A 217 11.57 9.15 17.80
N TYR A 218 11.96 7.89 18.04
CA TYR A 218 11.05 6.76 18.12
C TYR A 218 10.92 6.17 19.53
N LEU A 219 11.93 6.36 20.39
CA LEU A 219 11.92 5.83 21.76
C LEU A 219 10.67 6.18 22.57
N PRO A 220 10.12 7.43 22.53
CA PRO A 220 8.88 7.74 23.25
C PRO A 220 7.69 6.91 22.77
N THR A 221 7.53 6.75 21.45
CA THR A 221 6.45 5.96 20.85
C THR A 221 6.59 4.48 21.17
N ILE A 222 7.81 3.94 21.08
CA ILE A 222 8.11 2.54 21.44
C ILE A 222 7.75 2.29 22.90
N GLN A 223 8.20 3.15 23.82
CA GLN A 223 7.89 3.02 25.26
C GLN A 223 6.40 3.13 25.56
N HIS A 224 5.68 3.97 24.82
CA HIS A 224 4.23 4.09 24.96
C HIS A 224 3.52 2.79 24.56
N LEU A 225 3.83 2.25 23.36
CA LEU A 225 3.26 0.99 22.89
C LEU A 225 3.63 -0.20 23.79
N GLU A 226 4.89 -0.27 24.26
CA GLU A 226 5.34 -1.31 25.20
C GLU A 226 4.50 -1.32 26.48
N ARG A 227 4.15 -0.14 27.03
CA ARG A 227 3.29 -0.04 28.23
C ARG A 227 1.86 -0.53 27.97
N GLU A 228 1.39 -0.43 26.73
CA GLU A 228 0.08 -0.90 26.30
C GLU A 228 0.10 -2.37 25.82
N GLY A 229 1.24 -3.05 25.90
CA GLY A 229 1.38 -4.44 25.46
C GLY A 229 1.45 -4.61 23.94
N HIS A 230 1.82 -3.56 23.22
CA HIS A 230 2.01 -3.56 21.77
C HIS A 230 3.48 -3.40 21.40
N ILE A 231 3.92 -4.10 20.35
CA ILE A 231 5.19 -3.82 19.68
C ILE A 231 4.99 -2.70 18.65
N ALA A 232 5.98 -1.81 18.56
CA ALA A 232 6.06 -0.82 17.49
C ALA A 232 6.45 -1.50 16.17
N ALA A 233 5.56 -1.46 15.17
CA ALA A 233 5.86 -1.92 13.81
C ALA A 233 6.04 -0.73 12.86
N ALA A 234 6.84 -0.89 11.82
CA ALA A 234 7.03 0.14 10.80
C ALA A 234 7.15 -0.47 9.41
N TRP A 235 6.83 0.32 8.39
CA TRP A 235 7.16 -0.03 7.01
C TRP A 235 8.66 0.05 6.81
N LEU A 236 9.23 -0.95 6.15
CA LEU A 236 10.62 -0.95 5.72
C LEU A 236 10.67 -0.95 4.20
N LYS A 237 11.53 -0.12 3.61
CA LYS A 237 11.95 -0.31 2.22
C LYS A 237 13.30 -0.99 2.19
N ILE A 238 13.40 -2.01 1.35
CA ILE A 238 14.59 -2.83 1.21
C ILE A 238 15.03 -2.77 -0.24
N LYS A 239 16.31 -2.54 -0.45
CA LYS A 239 16.94 -2.50 -1.78
C LYS A 239 18.30 -3.16 -1.73
N GLY A 240 18.66 -3.89 -2.78
CA GLY A 240 20.03 -4.34 -2.96
C GLY A 240 20.11 -5.76 -3.49
N SER A 241 21.09 -6.49 -2.99
CA SER A 241 21.48 -7.83 -3.41
C SER A 241 21.92 -8.65 -2.19
N PRO A 242 22.08 -9.98 -2.33
CA PRO A 242 22.54 -10.83 -1.23
C PRO A 242 23.90 -10.46 -0.63
N ILE A 243 24.72 -9.66 -1.31
CA ILE A 243 26.06 -9.24 -0.86
C ILE A 243 26.11 -7.79 -0.33
N ALA A 244 25.07 -7.00 -0.61
CA ALA A 244 24.97 -5.60 -0.19
C ALA A 244 23.51 -5.17 -0.23
N ALA A 245 22.97 -4.77 0.93
CA ALA A 245 21.59 -4.37 1.09
C ALA A 245 21.48 -3.06 1.86
N GLN A 246 20.41 -2.32 1.59
CA GLN A 246 20.03 -1.11 2.30
C GLN A 246 18.63 -1.29 2.83
N VAL A 247 18.44 -0.95 4.10
CA VAL A 247 17.12 -0.94 4.74
C VAL A 247 16.82 0.47 5.21
N THR A 248 15.63 0.97 4.91
CA THR A 248 15.14 2.24 5.48
C THR A 248 13.84 2.01 6.22
N VAL A 249 13.71 2.64 7.39
CA VAL A 249 12.45 2.72 8.14
C VAL A 249 11.63 3.88 7.58
N GLN A 250 10.37 3.62 7.23
CA GLN A 250 9.39 4.61 6.77
C GLN A 250 8.32 4.77 7.85
N ALA A 251 8.53 5.72 8.76
CA ALA A 251 7.65 5.92 9.90
C ALA A 251 7.54 7.39 10.31
N ALA A 252 6.35 7.79 10.76
CA ALA A 252 6.14 9.06 11.42
C ALA A 252 6.84 9.06 12.78
N ARG A 253 7.54 10.16 13.10
CA ARG A 253 8.18 10.35 14.40
C ARG A 253 7.13 10.67 15.46
N ALA A 254 7.48 10.54 16.74
CA ALA A 254 6.59 10.88 17.85
C ALA A 254 5.81 12.22 17.70
N PRO A 255 6.43 13.36 17.32
CA PRO A 255 5.70 14.62 17.14
C PRO A 255 4.82 14.71 15.89
N GLU A 256 4.93 13.75 14.96
CA GLU A 256 4.17 13.70 13.71
C GLU A 256 2.92 12.81 13.82
N LEU A 257 2.74 12.10 14.94
CA LEU A 257 1.61 11.21 15.17
C LEU A 257 0.34 12.02 15.45
N SER A 258 -0.73 11.75 14.70
CA SER A 258 -2.03 12.36 14.95
C SER A 258 -2.67 11.75 16.21
N PRO A 259 -3.55 12.49 16.92
CA PRO A 259 -4.30 11.94 18.05
C PRO A 259 -5.12 10.69 17.69
N GLU A 260 -5.61 10.61 16.45
CA GLU A 260 -6.39 9.48 15.96
C GLU A 260 -5.60 8.16 15.94
N TRP A 261 -4.28 8.23 15.74
CA TRP A 261 -3.42 7.05 15.75
C TRP A 261 -3.40 6.35 17.12
N PHE A 262 -3.59 7.11 18.20
CA PHE A 262 -3.60 6.58 19.56
C PHE A 262 -4.95 5.95 19.96
N ILE A 263 -5.98 6.03 19.12
CA ILE A 263 -7.32 5.50 19.44
C ILE A 263 -7.36 3.97 19.37
N ALA A 264 -6.65 3.38 18.41
CA ALA A 264 -6.63 1.94 18.19
C ALA A 264 -5.34 1.51 17.48
N PRO A 265 -4.84 0.28 17.73
CA PRO A 265 -3.65 -0.23 17.06
C PRO A 265 -3.89 -0.33 15.55
N MET A 266 -2.95 0.20 14.76
CA MET A 266 -2.97 0.04 13.30
C MET A 266 -2.35 -1.30 12.92
N GLN A 267 -3.11 -2.14 12.21
CA GLN A 267 -2.68 -3.48 11.80
C GLN A 267 -2.88 -3.70 10.30
N VAL A 268 -2.14 -4.65 9.76
CA VAL A 268 -2.16 -5.05 8.35
C VAL A 268 -2.67 -6.48 8.32
N GLN A 269 -3.55 -6.78 7.39
CA GLN A 269 -4.11 -8.11 7.25
C GLN A 269 -3.05 -9.08 6.70
N PRO A 270 -2.93 -10.30 7.24
CA PRO A 270 -2.03 -11.31 6.69
C PRO A 270 -2.53 -11.76 5.31
N LEU A 271 -1.60 -12.07 4.40
CA LEU A 271 -1.94 -12.56 3.05
C LEU A 271 -1.75 -14.07 2.89
N SER A 272 -1.19 -14.74 3.90
CA SER A 272 -1.27 -16.18 3.98
C SER A 272 -2.72 -16.60 4.26
N PRO A 273 -3.25 -17.64 3.59
CA PRO A 273 -4.59 -18.12 3.89
C PRO A 273 -4.68 -18.53 5.37
N PRO A 274 -5.82 -18.28 6.05
CA PRO A 274 -6.01 -18.79 7.40
C PRO A 274 -5.79 -20.31 7.38
N ALA A 275 -5.03 -20.82 8.36
CA ALA A 275 -4.86 -22.27 8.50
C ALA A 275 -6.25 -22.94 8.58
N PRO A 276 -6.44 -24.11 7.93
CA PRO A 276 -7.71 -24.82 7.89
C PRO A 276 -8.18 -25.28 9.28
#